data_AF-A0A7Y2KVH2-F1
#
_entry.id   AF-A0A7Y2KVH2-F1
#
_cell.length_a   1.000
_cell.length_b   1.000
_cell.length_c   1.000
_cell.angle_alpha   90.00
_cell.angle_beta   90.00
_cell.angle_gamma   90.00
#
_symmetry.space_group_name_H-M   'P 1'
#
loop_
_entity.id
_entity.type
_entity.pdbx_description
1 polymer ?
#
loop_
_entity_poly.entity_id
_entity_poly.type
_entity_poly.pdbx_seq_one_letter_code
_entity_poly.pdbx_strand_id
1 'polypeptide(L)' 'MKSISVSSVAYQIDGLPYEGRLAFDPSREDPLPGLLMAPNWMGISEGAEEIAKSVAEQGYVVLI' A
#
# COMPACT_ATOMS: atom_id res chain seq x y z
N MET A 1 -6.70 18.00 -6.27
CA MET A 1 -5.53 17.24 -5.79
C MET A 1 -6.04 15.84 -5.49
N LYS A 2 -5.49 14.79 -6.11
CA LYS A 2 -5.82 13.41 -5.72
C LYS A 2 -5.13 13.17 -4.38
N SER A 3 -5.89 12.80 -3.35
CA SER A 3 -5.32 12.55 -2.03
C SER A 3 -5.19 11.05 -1.85
N ILE A 4 -3.99 10.50 -2.10
CA ILE A 4 -3.74 9.09 -1.80
C ILE A 4 -3.86 8.86 -0.30
N SER A 5 -4.61 7.84 0.08
CA SER A 5 -4.73 7.39 1.46
C SER A 5 -3.81 6.19 1.68
N VAL A 6 -3.21 6.13 2.86
CA VAL A 6 -2.48 4.95 3.33
C VAL A 6 -3.19 4.41 4.57
N SER A 7 -3.52 3.12 4.55
CA SER A 7 -4.22 2.45 5.66
C SER A 7 -3.48 1.19 6.09
N SER A 8 -3.56 0.87 7.38
CA SER A 8 -3.08 -0.41 7.90
C SER A 8 -3.97 -1.56 7.44
N VAL A 9 -3.36 -2.68 7.06
CA VAL A 9 -4.06 -3.92 6.71
C VAL A 9 -3.51 -5.05 7.56
N ALA A 10 -4.33 -5.58 8.47
CA ALA A 10 -3.99 -6.77 9.23
C ALA A 10 -4.27 -8.03 8.39
N TYR A 11 -3.33 -8.98 8.38
CA TYR A 11 -3.48 -10.27 7.71
C TYR A 11 -2.75 -11.37 8.48
N GLN A 12 -2.95 -12.62 8.06
CA GLN A 12 -2.28 -13.77 8.64
C GLN A 12 -1.59 -14.61 7.57
N ILE A 13 -0.41 -15.12 7.90
CA ILE A 13 0.30 -16.14 7.11
C ILE A 13 0.58 -17.29 8.07
N ASP A 14 0.10 -18.49 7.73
CA ASP A 14 0.25 -19.70 8.56
C ASP A 14 -0.21 -19.51 10.02
N GLY A 15 -1.27 -18.72 10.22
CA GLY A 15 -1.83 -18.40 11.54
C GLY A 15 -1.03 -17.36 12.35
N LEU A 16 0.11 -16.88 11.84
CA LEU A 16 0.87 -15.79 12.44
C LEU A 16 0.31 -14.43 11.99
N PRO A 17 0.14 -13.45 12.90
CA PRO A 17 -0.37 -12.13 12.55
C PRO A 17 0.71 -11.25 11.91
N TYR A 18 0.31 -10.50 10.89
CA TYR A 18 1.11 -9.50 10.20
C TYR A 18 0.30 -8.23 9.97
N GLU A 19 1.00 -7.14 9.74
CA GLU A 19 0.40 -5.85 9.36
C GLU A 19 1.18 -5.28 8.17
N GLY A 20 0.45 -4.92 7.12
CA GLY A 20 0.97 -4.23 5.95
C GLY A 20 0.35 -2.85 5.80
N ARG A 21 0.73 -2.13 4.73
CA ARG A 21 0.18 -0.81 4.41
C ARG A 21 -0.40 -0.81 3.01
N LEU A 22 -1.59 -0.26 2.85
CA LEU A 22 -2.27 -0.15 1.56
C LEU A 22 -2.38 1.31 1.14
N ALA A 23 -1.71 1.68 0.05
CA ALA A 23 -1.81 2.98 -0.59
C ALA A 23 -2.80 2.91 -1.77
N PHE A 24 -3.81 3.78 -1.77
CA PHE A 24 -4.84 3.82 -2.82
C PHE A 24 -5.49 5.20 -2.94
N ASP A 25 -6.09 5.49 -4.10
CA ASP A 25 -6.93 6.67 -4.31
C ASP A 25 -8.37 6.34 -3.84
N PRO A 26 -8.86 6.95 -2.74
CA PRO A 26 -10.18 6.62 -2.18
C PRO A 26 -11.35 7.13 -3.04
N SER A 27 -11.09 7.95 -4.07
CA SER A 27 -12.13 8.41 -5.00
C SER A 27 -12.40 7.44 -6.15
N ARG A 28 -11.61 6.37 -6.27
CA ARG A 28 -11.72 5.38 -7.34
C ARG A 28 -12.55 4.20 -6.89
N GLU A 29 -13.62 3.93 -7.63
CA GLU A 29 -14.50 2.77 -7.41
C GLU A 29 -14.27 1.66 -8.46
N ASP A 30 -13.62 1.98 -9.58
CA ASP A 30 -13.25 1.00 -10.59
C ASP A 30 -12.05 0.14 -10.16
N PRO A 31 -12.00 -1.15 -10.53
CA PRO A 31 -10.85 -2.01 -10.23
C PRO A 31 -9.55 -1.46 -10.83
N LEU A 32 -8.55 -1.30 -9.98
CA LEU A 32 -7.22 -0.84 -10.36
C LEU A 32 -6.21 -1.99 -10.33
N PRO A 33 -5.14 -1.93 -11.14
CA PRO A 33 -4.05 -2.89 -11.04
C PRO A 33 -3.40 -2.86 -9.64
N GLY A 34 -3.24 -4.04 -9.04
CA GLY A 34 -2.59 -4.21 -7.75
C GLY A 34 -1.08 -4.43 -7.89
N LEU A 35 -0.29 -3.82 -7.00
CA LEU A 35 1.14 -4.01 -6.87
C LEU A 35 1.48 -4.41 -5.43
N LEU A 36 2.35 -5.41 -5.29
CA LEU A 36 2.96 -5.78 -4.01
C LEU A 36 4.38 -5.23 -3.98
N MET A 37 4.67 -4.33 -3.05
CA MET A 37 5.98 -3.74 -2.85
C MET A 37 6.68 -4.45 -1.68
N ALA A 38 7.72 -5.23 -1.99
CA ALA A 38 8.53 -5.84 -0.93
C ALA A 38 9.33 -4.77 -0.16
N PRO A 39 9.17 -4.65 1.16
CA PRO A 39 9.98 -3.73 1.95
C PRO A 39 11.44 -4.22 2.03
N ASN A 40 12.34 -3.29 2.35
CA ASN A 40 13.73 -3.64 2.64
C ASN A 40 13.87 -4.22 4.06
N TRP A 41 15.11 -4.49 4.49
CA TRP A 41 15.42 -5.07 5.80
C TRP A 41 14.96 -4.23 7.01
N MET A 42 14.62 -2.95 6.82
CA MET A 42 14.08 -2.09 7.87
C MET A 42 12.56 -2.19 8.03
N GLY A 43 11.87 -2.94 7.18
CA GLY A 43 10.42 -3.02 7.16
C GLY A 43 9.76 -1.80 6.50
N ILE A 44 8.51 -1.51 6.89
CA ILE A 44 7.73 -0.41 6.32
C ILE A 44 8.16 0.90 6.99
N SER A 45 8.88 1.73 6.25
CA SER A 45 9.31 3.07 6.68
C SER A 45 8.46 4.16 6.05
N GLU A 46 8.58 5.39 6.54
CA GLU A 46 7.91 6.56 5.93
C GLU A 46 8.29 6.72 4.45
N GLY A 47 9.56 6.53 4.10
CA GLY A 47 10.01 6.57 2.71
C GLY A 47 9.41 5.45 1.84
N ALA A 48 9.14 4.27 2.42
CA ALA A 48 8.40 3.22 1.70
C ALA A 48 6.96 3.68 1.40
N GLU A 49 6.29 4.33 2.36
CA GLU A 49 4.95 4.88 2.13
C GLU A 49 4.93 6.00 1.08
N GLU A 50 5.95 6.86 1.03
CA GLU A 50 6.08 7.89 0.01
C GLU A 50 6.22 7.30 -1.40
N ILE A 51 7.03 6.25 -1.56
CA ILE A 51 7.17 5.52 -2.83
C ILE A 51 5.82 4.90 -3.22
N ALA A 52 5.16 4.22 -2.28
CA ALA A 52 3.85 3.60 -2.55
C ALA A 52 2.79 4.64 -2.94
N LYS A 53 2.78 5.81 -2.30
CA LYS A 53 1.89 6.93 -2.67
C LYS A 53 2.15 7.40 -4.10
N SER A 54 3.42 7.64 -4.47
CA SER A 54 3.78 8.09 -5.82
C SER A 54 3.40 7.06 -6.90
N VAL A 55 3.47 5.77 -6.60
CA VAL A 55 3.00 4.72 -7.49
C VAL A 55 1.46 4.69 -7.55
N ALA A 56 0.76 4.83 -6.42
CA ALA A 56 -0.69 4.89 -6.38
C ALA A 56 -1.27 6.08 -7.16
N GLU A 57 -0.60 7.24 -7.17
CA GLU A 57 -0.95 8.40 -7.99
C GLU A 57 -0.99 8.10 -9.49
N GLN A 58 -0.24 7.09 -9.95
CA GLN A 58 -0.21 6.63 -11.33
C GLN A 58 -1.36 5.65 -11.68
N GLY A 59 -2.27 5.41 -10.73
CA GLY A 59 -3.47 4.59 -10.96
C GLY A 59 -3.32 3.14 -10.49
N TYR A 60 -2.51 2.89 -9.47
CA TYR A 60 -2.33 1.56 -8.86
C TYR A 60 -2.91 1.51 -7.45
N VAL A 61 -3.15 0.30 -6.96
CA VAL A 61 -3.30 0.02 -5.53
C VAL A 61 -2.02 -0.70 -5.08
N VAL A 62 -1.34 -0.17 -4.07
CA VAL A 62 -0.03 -0.68 -3.63
C VAL A 62 -0.15 -1.24 -2.22
N LEU A 63 0.09 -2.55 -2.08
CA LEU A 63 0.30 -3.20 -0.79
C LEU A 63 1.81 -3.23 -0.50
N ILE A 64 2.19 -2.74 0.68
CA ILE A 64 3.55 -2.83 1.24
C ILE A 64 3.56 -3.91 2.32
#